data_AF-A0A560QUR3-F1
#
_entry.id   AF-A0A560QUR3-F1
#
_cell.length_a   1.000
_cell.length_b   1.000
_cell.length_c   1.000
_cell.angle_alpha   90.00
_cell.angle_beta   90.00
_cell.angle_gamma   90.00
#
_symmetry.space_group_name_H-M   'P 1'
#
loop_
_entity.id
_entity.type
_entity.pdbx_description
1 polymer ?
#
loop_
_entity_poly.entity_id
_entity_poly.type
_entity_poly.pdbx_seq_one_letter_code
_entity_poly.pdbx_strand_id
1 'polypeptide(L)' 'MNIKPIPSKEDLAAFARVEQLWGSDVDSPDGDGDELEILALLIEKYENEHYPMPLSDPIEAIKFHMDQQGLVES' A
#
# COMPACT_ATOMS: atom_id res chain seq x y z
N MET A 1 11.38 -5.36 19.82
CA MET A 1 11.07 -5.34 18.38
C MET A 1 12.13 -6.12 17.61
N ASN A 2 11.71 -7.00 16.70
CA ASN A 2 12.60 -7.74 15.80
C ASN A 2 12.09 -7.59 14.36
N ILE A 3 12.13 -6.34 13.86
CA ILE A 3 11.68 -5.98 12.51
C ILE A 3 12.77 -6.41 11.53
N LYS A 4 12.38 -7.13 10.48
CA LYS A 4 13.29 -7.63 9.44
C LYS A 4 12.93 -7.00 8.09
N PRO A 5 13.89 -6.87 7.16
CA PRO A 5 13.59 -6.54 5.77
C PRO A 5 12.55 -7.53 5.22
N ILE A 6 11.68 -7.09 4.31
CA ILE A 6 10.69 -7.94 3.62
C ILE A 6 11.36 -8.51 2.35
N PRO A 7 11.79 -9.79 2.32
CA PRO A 7 12.64 -10.27 1.22
C PRO A 7 11.85 -10.83 0.02
N SER A 8 10.64 -11.38 0.21
CA SER A 8 9.72 -11.91 -0.83
C SER A 8 8.51 -12.59 -0.18
N LYS A 9 7.30 -12.51 -0.75
CA LYS A 9 6.03 -13.21 -0.40
C LYS A 9 5.57 -13.18 1.07
N GLU A 10 6.37 -12.66 1.99
CA GLU A 10 6.02 -12.34 3.38
C GLU A 10 5.16 -11.07 3.49
N ASP A 11 4.71 -10.51 2.36
CA ASP A 11 3.67 -9.48 2.24
C ASP A 11 2.52 -9.71 3.21
N LEU A 12 1.96 -10.92 3.24
CA LEU A 12 0.79 -11.23 4.06
C LEU A 12 1.01 -10.96 5.55
N ALA A 13 2.22 -11.18 6.08
CA ALA A 13 2.51 -10.96 7.49
C ALA A 13 2.68 -9.48 7.82
N ALA A 14 3.36 -8.72 6.95
CA ALA A 14 3.53 -7.28 7.11
C ALA A 14 2.18 -6.55 6.95
N PHE A 15 1.40 -6.89 5.92
CA PHE A 15 0.06 -6.33 5.71
C PHE A 15 -0.89 -6.67 6.85
N ALA A 16 -0.93 -7.93 7.32
CA ALA A 16 -1.77 -8.30 8.47
C ALA A 16 -1.35 -7.57 9.75
N ARG A 17 -0.06 -7.27 9.93
CA ARG A 17 0.42 -6.50 11.07
C ARG A 17 0.02 -5.02 10.97
N VAL A 18 0.13 -4.42 9.78
CA VAL A 18 -0.36 -3.07 9.51
C VAL A 18 -1.86 -2.97 9.77
N GLU A 19 -2.67 -3.95 9.35
CA GLU A 19 -4.11 -4.00 9.63
C GLU A 19 -4.40 -4.05 11.15
N GLN A 20 -3.60 -4.80 11.91
CA GLN A 20 -3.74 -4.87 13.37
C GLN A 20 -3.36 -3.57 14.07
N LEU A 21 -2.36 -2.86 13.52
CA LEU A 21 -1.89 -1.59 14.04
C LEU A 21 -2.70 -0.41 13.51
N TRP A 22 -3.63 -0.64 12.59
CA TRP A 22 -4.41 0.41 11.93
C TRP A 22 -5.26 1.17 12.95
N GLY A 23 -5.06 2.49 13.03
CA GLY A 23 -5.74 3.34 14.00
C GLY A 23 -5.13 3.34 15.40
N SER A 24 -3.94 2.75 15.57
CA SER A 24 -3.14 2.94 16.79
C SER A 24 -2.73 4.41 16.93
N ASP A 25 -2.65 4.88 18.16
CA ASP A 25 -2.18 6.23 18.44
C ASP A 25 -0.71 6.36 18.00
N VAL A 26 -0.39 7.45 17.30
CA VAL A 26 0.96 7.72 16.81
C VAL A 26 1.92 7.88 17.99
N ASP A 27 1.43 8.42 19.11
CA ASP A 27 2.17 8.57 20.36
C ASP A 27 1.95 7.37 21.32
N SER A 28 1.58 6.20 20.79
CA SER A 28 1.38 5.00 21.62
C SER A 28 2.68 4.69 22.40
N PRO A 29 2.64 4.66 23.75
CA PRO A 29 3.81 4.37 24.56
C PRO A 29 4.34 2.95 24.35
N ASP A 30 3.55 2.07 23.73
CA ASP A 30 3.93 0.70 23.38
C ASP A 30 4.75 0.63 22.08
N GLY A 31 4.91 1.74 21.35
CA GLY A 31 5.71 1.85 20.12
C GLY A 31 4.99 1.37 18.86
N ASP A 32 3.67 1.18 18.93
CA ASP A 32 2.83 0.70 17.81
C ASP A 32 2.83 1.69 16.62
N GLY A 33 2.91 3.00 16.89
CA GLY A 33 3.00 4.05 15.87
C GLY A 33 4.31 3.97 15.08
N ASP A 34 5.45 3.85 15.79
CA ASP A 34 6.77 3.66 15.18
C ASP A 34 6.83 2.36 14.36
N GLU A 35 6.23 1.28 14.87
CA GLU A 35 6.15 0.00 14.15
C GLU A 35 5.35 0.14 12.84
N LEU A 36 4.21 0.84 12.89
CA LEU A 36 3.36 1.09 11.72
C LEU A 36 4.09 1.91 10.65
N GLU A 37 4.81 2.97 11.04
CA GLU A 37 5.58 3.80 10.11
C GLU A 37 6.68 3.00 9.41
N ILE A 38 7.44 2.20 10.17
CA ILE A 38 8.50 1.35 9.61
C ILE A 38 7.92 0.30 8.66
N LEU A 39 6.82 -0.35 9.03
CA LEU A 39 6.16 -1.34 8.18
C LEU A 39 5.64 -0.71 6.88
N ALA A 40 5.06 0.49 6.94
CA ALA A 40 4.59 1.22 5.77
C ALA A 40 5.74 1.52 4.79
N LEU A 41 6.89 1.97 5.28
CA LEU A 41 8.08 2.23 4.45
C LEU A 41 8.63 0.95 3.80
N LEU A 42 8.63 -0.16 4.53
CA LEU A 42 9.11 -1.44 4.00
C LEU A 42 8.17 -1.97 2.90
N ILE A 43 6.86 -1.85 3.10
CA ILE A 43 5.85 -2.22 2.11
C ILE A 43 5.98 -1.36 0.86
N GLU A 44 6.06 -0.02 0.99
CA GLU A 44 6.23 0.89 -0.14
C GLU A 44 7.46 0.52 -0.99
N LYS A 45 8.60 0.26 -0.33
CA LYS A 45 9.81 -0.14 -1.03
C LYS A 45 9.62 -1.46 -1.78
N TYR A 46 9.01 -2.44 -1.12
CA TYR A 46 8.75 -3.75 -1.71
C TYR A 46 7.81 -3.65 -2.91
N GLU A 47 6.73 -2.89 -2.80
CA GLU A 47 5.76 -2.63 -3.89
C GLU A 47 6.43 -1.94 -5.07
N ASN A 48 7.27 -0.93 -4.84
CA ASN A 48 8.02 -0.28 -5.92
C ASN A 48 8.97 -1.24 -6.66
N GLU A 49 9.57 -2.20 -5.95
CA GLU A 49 10.49 -3.19 -6.54
C GLU A 49 9.75 -4.33 -7.27
N HIS A 50 8.61 -4.80 -6.73
CA HIS A 50 7.91 -6.02 -7.21
C HIS A 50 6.65 -5.73 -8.04
N TYR A 51 5.96 -4.64 -7.74
CA TYR A 51 4.72 -4.20 -8.38
C TYR A 51 4.87 -2.75 -8.85
N PRO A 52 5.83 -2.44 -9.74
CA PRO A 52 5.97 -1.08 -10.26
C PRO A 52 4.64 -0.67 -10.87
N MET A 53 4.09 0.46 -10.41
CA MET A 53 2.86 1.02 -10.95
C MET A 53 3.02 1.11 -12.48
N PRO A 54 2.25 0.33 -13.27
CA PRO A 54 2.26 0.55 -14.70
C PRO A 54 1.81 1.98 -14.92
N LEU A 55 2.48 2.71 -15.80
CA LEU A 55 1.92 3.94 -16.32
C LEU A 55 0.49 3.60 -16.74
N SER A 56 -0.51 4.20 -16.09
CA SER A 56 -1.89 4.05 -16.50
C SER A 56 -1.90 4.29 -17.99
N ASP A 57 -2.32 3.30 -18.79
CA ASP A 57 -2.43 3.52 -20.22
C ASP A 57 -3.33 4.76 -20.36
N PRO A 58 -2.80 5.88 -20.91
CA PRO A 58 -3.54 7.12 -20.94
C PRO A 58 -4.90 6.94 -21.63
N ILE A 59 -5.03 5.95 -22.52
CA ILE A 59 -6.29 5.56 -23.15
C ILE A 59 -7.26 4.95 -22.12
N GLU A 60 -6.80 4.03 -21.26
CA GLU A 60 -7.63 3.41 -20.21
C GLU A 60 -8.02 4.43 -19.13
N ALA A 61 -7.14 5.36 -18.78
CA ALA A 61 -7.46 6.46 -17.87
C ALA A 61 -8.55 7.38 -18.45
N ILE A 62 -8.49 7.69 -19.75
CA ILE A 62 -9.53 8.46 -20.45
C ILE A 62 -10.84 7.68 -20.51
N LYS A 63 -10.82 6.38 -20.85
CA LYS A 63 -12.02 5.54 -20.88
C LYS A 63 -12.69 5.45 -19.51
N PHE A 64 -11.92 5.25 -18.44
CA PHE A 64 -12.45 5.27 -17.07
C PHE A 64 -13.12 6.61 -16.75
N HIS A 65 -12.50 7.72 -17.17
CA HIS A 65 -13.09 9.05 -16.98
C HIS A 65 -14.35 9.29 -17.81
N MET A 66 -14.41 8.75 -19.04
CA MET A 66 -15.60 8.79 -19.90
C MET A 66 -16.74 7.94 -19.33
N ASP A 67 -16.44 6.74 -18.82
CA ASP A 67 -17.41 5.84 -18.17
C ASP A 67 -18.03 6.49 -16.92
N GLN A 68 -17.19 7.09 -16.07
CA GLN A 68 -17.63 7.84 -14.88
C GLN A 68 -18.52 9.05 -15.22
N GLN A 69 -18.36 9.63 -16.41
CA GLN A 69 -19.17 10.74 -16.90
C GLN A 69 -20.39 10.27 -17.72
N GLY A 70 -20.61 8.96 -17.88
CA GLY A 70 -21.69 8.41 -18.68
C GLY A 70 -21.56 8.74 -20.18
N LEU A 71 -20.34 8.98 -20.67
CA LEU A 71 -20.02 9.33 -22.05
C LEU A 71 -19.77 8.11 -22.95
N VAL A 72 -19.98 6.90 -22.43
CA VAL A 72 -19.90 5.66 -23.21
C VAL A 72 -21.12 5.55 -24.13
N GLU A 73 -20.94 5.91 -25.40
CA GLU A 73 -21.94 5.67 -26.45
C GLU A 73 -22.18 4.16 -26.62
N SER A 74 -23.46 3.77 -26.73
CA SER A 74 -23.91 2.40 -27.02
C SER A 74 -23.57 1.93 -28.43
#